data_AF-A0A2S7I5F2-F1
#
_entry.id   AF-A0A2S7I5F2-F1
#
_cell.length_a   1.000
_cell.length_b   1.000
_cell.length_c   1.000
_cell.angle_alpha   90.00
_cell.angle_beta   90.00
_cell.angle_gamma   90.00
#
_symmetry.space_group_name_H-M   'P 1'
#
loop_
_entity.id
_entity.type
_entity.pdbx_description
1 polymer ?
#
loop_
_entity_poly.entity_id
_entity_poly.type
_entity_poly.pdbx_seq_one_letter_code
_entity_poly.pdbx_strand_id
1 'polypeptide(L)'
;MIENSELQKIIDNLGLSKNDYLFLTIKTVYLYHMKSGEKNVEYREPSDFIFTRLYDNYSKNKFSKPKNISHILFQAGYNPDSPRMLIELKGWNYKGKNTPQNVNTKGHVIDDYSVNLLLGNILYENLDMSREKEFSKKEERTVATSNKSPKSKAVLQSKLSIRRSKISNTSNRKK
;
A
#
# COMPACT_ATOMS: atom_id res chain seq x y z
N MET A 1 2.15 -23.67 -9.89
CA MET A 1 1.39 -22.70 -9.07
C MET A 1 0.41 -23.51 -8.27
N ILE A 2 0.48 -23.49 -6.94
CA ILE A 2 -0.61 -24.03 -6.12
C ILE A 2 -1.73 -22.99 -6.25
N GLU A 3 -2.69 -23.26 -7.12
CA GLU A 3 -3.93 -22.49 -7.13
C GLU A 3 -4.57 -22.63 -5.75
N ASN A 4 -4.79 -21.50 -5.09
CA ASN A 4 -5.46 -21.47 -3.83
C ASN A 4 -6.94 -21.81 -4.07
N SER A 5 -7.24 -23.12 -4.04
CA SER A 5 -8.53 -23.67 -4.44
C SER A 5 -9.70 -23.09 -3.65
N GLU A 6 -9.46 -22.65 -2.41
CA GLU A 6 -10.46 -22.01 -1.57
C GLU A 6 -10.76 -20.57 -2.02
N LEU A 7 -9.72 -19.76 -2.26
CA LEU A 7 -9.88 -18.42 -2.81
C LEU A 7 -10.61 -18.46 -4.16
N GLN A 8 -10.25 -19.40 -5.04
CA GLN A 8 -10.89 -19.52 -6.34
C GLN A 8 -12.38 -19.88 -6.20
N LYS A 9 -12.73 -20.82 -5.33
CA LYS A 9 -14.14 -21.15 -5.03
C LYS A 9 -14.92 -19.94 -4.54
N ILE A 10 -14.34 -19.10 -3.68
CA ILE A 10 -15.01 -17.89 -3.18
C ILE A 10 -15.22 -16.89 -4.32
N ILE A 11 -14.21 -16.66 -5.15
CA ILE A 11 -14.31 -15.79 -6.34
C ILE A 11 -15.42 -16.28 -7.28
N ASP A 12 -15.45 -17.59 -7.55
CA ASP A 12 -16.44 -18.21 -8.44
C ASP A 12 -17.86 -18.11 -7.85
N ASN A 13 -18.02 -18.38 -6.55
CA ASN A 13 -19.30 -18.26 -5.85
C ASN A 13 -19.84 -16.82 -5.82
N LEU A 14 -18.94 -15.84 -5.77
CA LEU A 14 -19.30 -14.41 -5.85
C LEU A 14 -19.52 -13.94 -7.30
N GLY A 15 -19.24 -14.79 -8.30
CA GLY A 15 -19.34 -14.45 -9.72
C GLY A 15 -18.35 -13.36 -10.17
N LEU A 16 -17.20 -13.25 -9.49
CA LEU A 16 -16.23 -12.19 -9.76
C LEU A 16 -15.28 -12.56 -10.90
N SER A 17 -15.09 -11.62 -11.82
CA SER A 17 -14.02 -11.64 -12.82
C SER A 17 -12.81 -10.83 -12.35
N LYS A 18 -11.68 -10.95 -13.07
CA LYS A 18 -10.46 -10.17 -12.79
C LYS A 18 -10.65 -8.66 -12.85
N ASN A 19 -11.72 -8.17 -13.49
CA ASN A 19 -12.01 -6.74 -13.59
C ASN A 19 -12.83 -6.22 -12.40
N ASP A 20 -13.44 -7.11 -11.62
CA ASP A 20 -14.30 -6.75 -10.49
C ASP A 20 -13.51 -6.53 -9.19
N TYR A 21 -12.24 -6.91 -9.17
CA TYR A 21 -11.37 -6.73 -8.01
C TYR A 21 -10.01 -6.12 -8.34
N LEU A 22 -9.52 -5.30 -7.42
CA LEU A 22 -8.21 -4.66 -7.49
C LEU A 22 -7.16 -5.55 -6.83
N PHE A 23 -6.14 -6.00 -7.57
CA PHE A 23 -5.02 -6.73 -6.98
C PHE A 23 -3.96 -5.76 -6.43
N LEU A 24 -3.62 -5.88 -5.14
CA LEU A 24 -2.60 -5.06 -4.48
C LEU A 24 -1.63 -5.89 -3.63
N THR A 25 -0.34 -5.68 -3.84
CA THR A 25 0.68 -6.15 -2.88
C THR A 25 0.72 -5.21 -1.67
N ILE A 26 0.83 -5.78 -0.47
CA ILE A 26 0.89 -5.05 0.80
C ILE A 26 1.82 -5.77 1.80
N LYS A 27 2.29 -5.05 2.82
CA LYS A 27 3.02 -5.67 3.93
C LYS A 27 2.06 -6.48 4.81
N THR A 28 2.50 -7.66 5.26
CA THR A 28 1.70 -8.57 6.10
C THR A 28 1.13 -7.91 7.35
N VAL A 29 1.89 -7.00 7.99
CA VAL A 29 1.44 -6.27 9.20
C VAL A 29 0.09 -5.58 9.01
N TYR A 30 -0.15 -4.98 7.83
CA TYR A 30 -1.39 -4.28 7.57
C TYR A 30 -2.57 -5.23 7.35
N LEU A 31 -2.33 -6.47 6.93
CA LEU A 31 -3.39 -7.48 6.87
C LEU A 31 -3.82 -7.91 8.28
N TYR A 32 -2.90 -7.98 9.23
CA TYR A 32 -3.27 -8.20 10.64
C TYR A 32 -4.12 -7.04 11.17
N HIS A 33 -3.74 -5.79 10.91
CA HIS A 33 -4.54 -4.63 11.34
C HIS A 33 -5.93 -4.59 10.67
N MET A 34 -6.06 -5.08 9.44
CA MET A 34 -7.37 -5.23 8.80
C MET A 34 -8.20 -6.32 9.48
N LYS A 35 -7.58 -7.47 9.78
CA LYS A 35 -8.23 -8.60 10.44
C LYS A 35 -8.66 -8.29 11.88
N SER A 36 -7.87 -7.50 12.61
CA SER A 36 -8.22 -7.03 13.96
C SER A 36 -9.29 -5.92 13.96
N GLY A 37 -9.58 -5.32 12.80
CA GLY A 37 -10.49 -4.19 12.66
C GLY A 37 -9.88 -2.81 12.96
N GLU A 38 -8.59 -2.76 13.33
CA GLU A 38 -7.86 -1.51 13.57
C GLU A 38 -7.66 -0.67 12.30
N LYS A 39 -7.62 -1.34 11.13
CA LYS A 39 -7.45 -0.69 9.83
C LYS A 39 -8.65 -0.96 8.92
N ASN A 40 -9.45 0.06 8.69
CA ASN A 40 -10.62 0.03 7.81
C ASN A 40 -10.46 0.89 6.53
N VAL A 41 -9.27 1.46 6.31
CA VAL A 41 -8.90 2.21 5.10
C VAL A 41 -7.51 1.76 4.64
N GLU A 42 -7.36 1.47 3.36
CA GLU A 42 -6.05 1.31 2.72
C GLU A 42 -5.64 2.60 2.03
N TYR A 43 -4.46 3.12 2.40
CA TYR A 43 -3.92 4.36 1.85
C TYR A 43 -2.92 4.03 0.74
N ARG A 44 -3.05 4.69 -0.40
CA ARG A 44 -2.11 4.55 -1.51
C ARG A 44 -1.65 5.90 -2.03
N GLU A 45 -0.39 5.95 -2.41
CA GLU A 45 0.17 7.13 -3.08
C GLU A 45 -0.61 7.42 -4.38
N PRO A 46 -1.03 8.67 -4.59
CA PRO A 46 -1.63 9.12 -5.85
C PRO A 46 -0.65 8.91 -7.00
N SER A 47 -0.87 7.85 -7.78
CA SER A 47 0.05 7.42 -8.84
C SER A 47 -0.72 6.86 -10.02
N ASP A 48 -0.10 6.89 -11.21
CA ASP A 48 -0.63 6.30 -12.43
C ASP A 48 -0.99 4.82 -12.22
N PHE A 49 -0.19 4.09 -11.44
CA PHE A 49 -0.45 2.70 -11.09
C PHE A 49 -1.81 2.50 -10.42
N ILE A 50 -2.17 3.38 -9.47
CA ILE A 50 -3.45 3.32 -8.76
C ILE A 50 -4.58 3.81 -9.66
N PHE A 51 -4.41 4.95 -10.31
CA PHE A 51 -5.50 5.58 -11.06
C PHE A 51 -5.88 4.82 -12.33
N THR A 52 -4.93 4.23 -13.05
CA THR A 52 -5.24 3.36 -14.20
C THR A 52 -6.01 2.09 -13.81
N ARG A 53 -5.94 1.69 -12.54
CA ARG A 53 -6.71 0.57 -12.00
C ARG A 53 -8.08 1.00 -11.48
N LEU A 54 -8.25 2.23 -11.01
CA LEU A 54 -9.53 2.74 -10.51
C LEU A 54 -10.42 3.36 -11.59
N TYR A 55 -9.85 3.77 -12.73
CA TYR A 55 -10.55 4.46 -13.81
C TYR A 55 -10.28 3.77 -15.16
N ASP A 56 -11.26 3.82 -16.08
CA ASP A 56 -11.14 3.20 -17.42
C ASP A 56 -9.97 3.78 -18.21
N ASN A 57 -9.82 5.10 -18.12
CA ASN A 57 -8.71 5.88 -18.66
C ASN A 57 -8.22 6.90 -17.63
N TYR A 58 -6.90 7.04 -17.55
CA TYR A 58 -6.24 8.09 -16.78
C TYR A 58 -5.08 8.65 -17.60
N SER A 59 -5.10 9.95 -17.88
CA SER A 59 -4.03 10.63 -18.62
C SER A 59 -3.96 12.10 -18.23
N LYS A 60 -2.74 12.62 -18.01
CA LYS A 60 -2.50 14.04 -17.67
C LYS A 60 -3.41 14.58 -16.56
N ASN A 61 -3.58 13.80 -15.47
CA ASN A 61 -4.47 14.12 -14.34
C ASN A 61 -5.96 14.29 -14.71
N LYS A 62 -6.41 13.75 -15.85
CA LYS A 62 -7.82 13.69 -16.23
C LYS A 62 -8.37 12.30 -15.89
N PHE A 63 -9.31 12.28 -14.96
CA PHE A 63 -10.06 11.10 -14.58
C PHE A 63 -11.22 10.89 -15.54
N SER A 64 -11.34 9.68 -16.08
CA SER A 64 -12.52 9.27 -16.85
C SER A 64 -13.56 8.63 -15.93
N LYS A 65 -14.36 7.70 -16.46
CA LYS A 65 -15.34 6.94 -15.69
C LYS A 65 -14.63 6.03 -14.67
N PRO A 66 -15.09 6.01 -13.41
CA PRO A 66 -14.67 5.00 -12.44
C PRO A 66 -14.98 3.59 -12.94
N LYS A 67 -14.04 2.67 -12.73
CA LYS A 67 -14.28 1.25 -12.94
C LYS A 67 -15.24 0.72 -11.89
N ASN A 68 -16.05 -0.27 -12.28
CA ASN A 68 -16.95 -0.96 -11.36
C ASN A 68 -16.19 -2.04 -10.58
N ILE A 69 -15.37 -1.62 -9.62
CA ILE A 69 -14.57 -2.52 -8.78
C ILE A 69 -15.25 -2.63 -7.43
N SER A 70 -15.58 -3.86 -7.03
CA SER A 70 -16.31 -4.15 -5.81
C SER A 70 -15.42 -4.76 -4.73
N HIS A 71 -14.20 -5.21 -5.05
CA HIS A 71 -13.32 -5.88 -4.10
C HIS A 71 -11.84 -5.48 -4.26
N ILE A 72 -11.04 -5.78 -3.25
CA ILE A 72 -9.58 -5.76 -3.29
C ILE A 72 -9.06 -7.14 -2.92
N LEU A 73 -8.17 -7.69 -3.74
CA LEU A 73 -7.37 -8.86 -3.41
C LEU A 73 -5.97 -8.42 -3.01
N PHE A 74 -5.71 -8.46 -1.71
CA PHE A 74 -4.38 -8.20 -1.17
C PHE A 74 -3.49 -9.44 -1.23
N GLN A 75 -2.19 -9.23 -1.47
CA GLN A 75 -1.14 -10.25 -1.32
C GLN A 75 0.00 -9.72 -0.45
N ALA A 76 0.37 -10.50 0.56
CA ALA A 76 1.40 -10.19 1.56
C ALA A 76 2.82 -10.38 1.02
N GLY A 77 3.23 -9.54 0.06
CA GLY A 77 4.50 -9.63 -0.66
C GLY A 77 4.38 -10.22 -2.07
N TYR A 78 5.51 -10.45 -2.72
CA TYR A 78 5.57 -10.86 -4.14
C TYR A 78 5.62 -12.37 -4.34
N ASN A 79 5.79 -13.17 -3.28
CA ASN A 79 5.80 -14.62 -3.41
C ASN A 79 4.39 -15.09 -3.82
N PRO A 80 4.24 -15.94 -4.86
CA PRO A 80 2.95 -16.54 -5.21
C PRO A 80 2.23 -17.21 -4.04
N ASP A 81 2.99 -17.77 -3.09
CA ASP A 81 2.49 -18.46 -1.90
C ASP A 81 2.32 -17.53 -0.68
N SER A 82 2.53 -16.22 -0.86
CA SER A 82 2.28 -15.24 0.18
C SER A 82 0.80 -15.25 0.60
N PRO A 83 0.51 -15.01 1.90
CA PRO A 83 -0.87 -14.85 2.36
C PRO A 83 -1.65 -13.85 1.52
N ARG A 84 -2.92 -14.15 1.29
CA ARG A 84 -3.86 -13.33 0.53
C ARG A 84 -5.07 -13.01 1.39
N MET A 85 -5.72 -11.91 1.06
CA MET A 85 -6.93 -11.46 1.71
C MET A 85 -7.84 -10.80 0.68
N LEU A 86 -9.07 -11.31 0.52
CA LEU A 86 -10.10 -10.71 -0.31
C LEU A 86 -11.04 -9.90 0.60
N ILE A 87 -11.15 -8.61 0.32
CA ILE A 87 -11.99 -7.67 1.07
C ILE A 87 -12.91 -6.92 0.12
N GLU A 88 -14.13 -6.61 0.57
CA GLU A 88 -15.03 -5.68 -0.11
C GLU A 88 -14.43 -4.26 -0.22
N LEU A 89 -14.52 -3.66 -1.40
CA LEU A 89 -14.24 -2.26 -1.65
C LEU A 89 -15.55 -1.47 -1.63
N LYS A 90 -15.76 -0.68 -0.59
CA LYS A 90 -16.95 0.20 -0.49
C LYS A 90 -16.87 1.38 -1.47
N GLY A 91 -15.65 1.79 -1.79
CA GLY A 91 -15.35 2.93 -2.64
C GLY A 91 -14.00 3.53 -2.31
N TRP A 92 -13.71 4.70 -2.86
CA TRP A 92 -12.51 5.45 -2.56
C TRP A 92 -12.75 6.95 -2.48
N ASN A 93 -11.90 7.62 -1.70
CA ASN A 93 -11.84 9.08 -1.62
C ASN A 93 -10.46 9.57 -2.09
N TYR A 94 -10.47 10.58 -2.96
CA TYR A 94 -9.26 11.30 -3.33
C TYR A 94 -9.55 12.80 -3.44
N LYS A 95 -8.78 13.63 -2.72
CA LYS A 95 -8.94 15.10 -2.69
C LYS A 95 -10.38 15.52 -2.38
N GLY A 96 -10.99 14.89 -1.37
CA GLY A 96 -12.36 15.18 -0.95
C GLY A 96 -13.46 14.66 -1.89
N LYS A 97 -13.09 13.98 -2.99
CA LYS A 97 -14.06 13.40 -3.93
C LYS A 97 -14.27 11.92 -3.66
N ASN A 98 -15.51 11.58 -3.33
CA ASN A 98 -15.97 10.21 -3.10
C ASN A 98 -16.33 9.52 -4.42
N THR A 99 -15.97 8.24 -4.52
CA THR A 99 -16.38 7.35 -5.60
C THR A 99 -16.79 6.00 -5.03
N PRO A 100 -18.07 5.59 -5.13
CA PRO A 100 -19.20 6.37 -5.64
C PRO A 100 -19.50 7.59 -4.74
N GLN A 101 -20.20 8.60 -5.29
CA GLN A 101 -20.42 9.88 -4.60
C GLN A 101 -21.14 9.74 -3.25
N ASN A 102 -21.98 8.72 -3.11
CA ASN A 102 -22.77 8.41 -1.93
C ASN A 102 -22.06 7.48 -0.93
N VAL A 103 -20.78 7.14 -1.13
CA VAL A 103 -20.06 6.29 -0.17
C VAL A 103 -19.99 6.98 1.19
N ASN A 104 -20.33 6.22 2.24
CA ASN A 104 -20.26 6.71 3.61
C ASN A 104 -18.81 6.67 4.11
N THR A 105 -18.23 7.83 4.40
CA THR A 105 -16.88 7.96 4.96
C THR A 105 -16.88 8.09 6.48
N LYS A 106 -18.05 8.07 7.15
CA LYS A 106 -18.15 8.17 8.61
C LYS A 106 -17.44 6.98 9.27
N GLY A 107 -16.53 7.26 10.19
CA GLY A 107 -15.71 6.24 10.87
C GLY A 107 -14.46 5.80 10.09
N HIS A 108 -14.23 6.37 8.91
CA HIS A 108 -12.99 6.20 8.16
C HIS A 108 -12.13 7.46 8.31
N VAL A 109 -10.88 7.27 8.73
CA VAL A 109 -9.89 8.35 8.71
C VAL A 109 -9.47 8.57 7.26
N ILE A 110 -9.55 9.81 6.78
CA ILE A 110 -9.21 10.20 5.41
C ILE A 110 -7.91 10.99 5.44
N ASP A 111 -6.94 10.56 4.64
CA ASP A 111 -5.68 11.28 4.41
C ASP A 111 -5.77 12.09 3.12
N ASP A 112 -5.52 13.39 3.22
CA ASP A 112 -5.63 14.34 2.09
C ASP A 112 -4.56 14.12 1.02
N TYR A 113 -3.45 13.46 1.38
CA TYR A 113 -2.33 13.18 0.49
C TYR A 113 -2.42 11.81 -0.19
N SER A 114 -3.41 11.00 0.16
CA SER A 114 -3.57 9.63 -0.33
C SER A 114 -4.81 9.44 -1.18
N VAL A 115 -4.79 8.37 -1.97
CA VAL A 115 -6.01 7.69 -2.40
C VAL A 115 -6.44 6.78 -1.25
N ASN A 116 -7.62 7.06 -0.70
CA ASN A 116 -8.17 6.37 0.46
C ASN A 116 -9.14 5.29 -0.03
N LEU A 117 -8.78 4.01 0.09
CA LEU A 117 -9.62 2.88 -0.31
C LEU A 117 -10.41 2.41 0.92
N LEU A 118 -11.74 2.57 0.90
CA LEU A 118 -12.60 2.27 2.03
C LEU A 118 -12.93 0.78 2.06
N LEU A 119 -12.57 0.11 3.16
CA LEU A 119 -12.66 -1.34 3.29
C LEU A 119 -13.99 -1.77 3.92
N GLY A 120 -14.54 -2.87 3.43
CA GLY A 120 -15.72 -3.56 3.96
C GLY A 120 -15.37 -4.88 4.61
N ASN A 121 -16.22 -5.88 4.41
CA ASN A 121 -16.06 -7.19 5.02
C ASN A 121 -14.88 -7.95 4.41
N ILE A 122 -14.17 -8.71 5.26
CA ILE A 122 -13.21 -9.71 4.80
C ILE A 122 -14.00 -10.94 4.37
N LEU A 123 -13.85 -11.34 3.10
CA LEU A 123 -14.53 -12.49 2.50
C LEU A 123 -13.64 -13.73 2.45
N TYR A 124 -12.32 -13.52 2.42
CA TYR A 124 -11.33 -14.58 2.44
C TYR A 124 -10.04 -14.08 3.07
N GLU A 125 -9.36 -14.94 3.82
CA GLU A 125 -7.97 -14.74 4.25
C GLU A 125 -7.31 -16.07 4.63
N ASN A 126 -5.99 -16.13 4.54
CA ASN A 126 -5.19 -17.27 5.01
C ASN A 126 -3.97 -16.83 5.83
N LEU A 127 -4.16 -15.84 6.71
CA LEU A 127 -3.12 -15.34 7.60
C LEU A 127 -2.85 -16.33 8.73
N ASP A 128 -1.57 -16.61 8.94
CA ASP A 128 -1.10 -17.28 10.16
C ASP A 128 -1.09 -16.28 11.34
N MET A 129 -2.09 -16.37 12.22
CA MET A 129 -2.22 -15.48 13.37
C MET A 129 -1.22 -15.78 14.49
N SER A 130 -0.56 -16.93 14.51
CA SER A 130 0.42 -17.23 15.56
C SER A 130 1.62 -16.28 15.55
N ARG A 131 1.83 -15.61 14.41
CA ARG A 131 2.95 -14.68 14.17
C ARG A 131 2.59 -13.21 14.37
N GLU A 132 1.34 -12.89 14.67
CA GLU A 132 0.87 -11.50 14.80
C GLU A 132 1.77 -10.66 15.72
N LYS A 133 2.13 -11.22 16.89
CA LYS A 133 3.00 -10.58 17.89
C LYS A 133 4.41 -10.25 17.37
N GLU A 134 4.91 -10.97 16.37
CA GLU A 134 6.22 -10.70 15.77
C GLU A 134 6.17 -9.45 14.89
N PHE A 135 5.03 -9.20 14.23
CA PHE A 135 4.83 -8.05 13.36
C PHE A 135 4.52 -6.79 14.16
N SER A 136 3.73 -6.87 15.24
CA SER A 136 3.46 -5.72 16.13
C SER A 136 4.75 -5.16 16.77
N LYS A 137 5.66 -6.04 17.22
CA LYS A 137 6.94 -5.64 17.84
C LYS A 137 7.92 -4.96 16.88
N LYS A 138 7.81 -5.26 15.58
CA LYS A 138 8.71 -4.67 14.57
C LYS A 138 8.37 -3.20 14.32
N GLU A 139 7.10 -2.82 14.44
CA GLU A 139 6.65 -1.43 14.35
C GLU A 139 7.09 -0.59 15.55
N GLU A 140 6.97 -1.11 16.78
CA GLU A 140 7.47 -0.43 17.98
C GLU A 140 8.95 -0.02 17.84
N ARG A 141 9.79 -0.90 17.26
CA ARG A 141 11.20 -0.59 17.00
C ARG A 141 11.41 0.47 15.93
N THR A 142 10.59 0.49 14.86
CA THR A 142 10.66 1.53 13.83
C THR A 142 10.10 2.88 14.28
N VAL A 143 9.10 2.88 15.17
CA VAL A 143 8.53 4.11 15.76
C VAL A 143 9.46 4.67 16.84
N ALA A 144 10.07 3.80 17.67
CA ALA A 144 11.02 4.20 18.70
C ALA A 144 12.37 4.70 18.15
N THR A 145 12.70 4.45 16.87
CA THR A 145 13.97 4.89 16.26
C THR A 145 13.87 6.18 15.43
N SER A 146 12.75 6.93 15.49
CA SER A 146 12.69 8.28 14.90
C SER A 146 13.33 9.38 15.76
N ASN A 147 13.80 9.08 16.98
CA ASN A 147 14.70 9.96 17.71
C ASN A 147 16.09 9.94 17.06
N LYS A 148 16.25 10.76 16.01
CA LYS A 148 17.52 11.03 15.34
C LYS A 148 18.57 11.37 16.39
N SER A 149 19.48 10.43 16.66
CA SER A 149 20.64 10.73 17.47
C SER A 149 21.51 11.78 16.72
N PRO A 150 22.03 12.82 17.41
CA PRO A 150 22.79 13.89 16.78
C PRO A 150 24.11 13.42 16.14
N LYS A 151 24.52 12.17 16.37
CA LYS A 151 25.75 11.57 15.81
C LYS A 151 25.69 11.32 14.29
N SER A 152 24.50 11.30 13.67
CA SER A 152 24.34 10.99 12.24
C SER A 152 24.64 12.17 11.30
N LYS A 153 24.45 13.43 11.74
CA LYS A 153 24.75 14.62 10.92
C LYS A 153 26.25 14.86 10.74
N ALA A 154 27.06 14.60 11.77
CA ALA A 154 28.52 14.79 11.72
C ALA A 154 29.21 13.81 10.76
N VAL A 155 28.73 12.56 10.68
CA VAL A 155 29.28 11.54 9.77
C VAL A 155 28.89 11.80 8.31
N LEU A 156 27.73 12.42 8.05
CA LEU A 156 27.35 12.81 6.69
C LEU A 156 28.12 14.04 6.19
N GLN A 157 28.36 15.03 7.07
CA GLN A 157 29.13 16.22 6.69
C GLN A 157 30.62 15.90 6.43
N SER A 158 31.22 14.99 7.20
CA SER A 158 32.61 14.56 6.94
C SER A 158 32.75 13.77 5.65
N LYS A 159 31.75 12.97 5.24
CA LYS A 159 31.77 12.26 3.95
C LYS A 159 31.57 13.19 2.74
N LEU A 160 30.84 14.30 2.90
CA LEU A 160 30.66 15.31 1.86
C LEU A 160 31.90 16.21 1.68
N SER A 161 32.62 16.55 2.75
CA SER A 161 33.84 17.36 2.66
C SER A 161 35.00 16.59 2.01
N ILE A 162 35.13 15.28 2.30
CA ILE A 162 36.17 14.41 1.70
C ILE A 162 35.95 14.20 0.19
N ARG A 163 34.70 14.22 -0.29
CA ARG A 163 34.42 14.11 -1.74
C ARG A 163 34.75 15.39 -2.52
N ARG A 164 34.59 16.58 -1.93
CA ARG A 164 34.89 17.85 -2.61
C ARG A 164 36.39 18.11 -2.76
N SER A 165 37.23 17.67 -1.81
CA SER A 165 38.69 17.84 -1.90
C SER A 165 39.36 16.91 -2.91
N LYS A 166 38.74 15.79 -3.28
CA LYS A 166 39.28 14.87 -4.31
C LYS A 166 39.03 15.34 -5.75
N ILE A 167 38.06 16.23 -5.98
CA ILE A 167 37.72 16.73 -7.32
C ILE A 167 38.58 17.95 -7.71
N SER A 168 39.09 18.73 -6.74
CA SER A 168 39.93 19.90 -7.01
C SER A 168 41.41 19.59 -7.29
N ASN A 169 41.89 18.37 -6.99
CA ASN A 169 43.29 17.99 -7.21
C ASN A 169 43.56 17.27 -8.54
N THR A 170 42.54 17.08 -9.38
CA THR A 170 42.67 16.39 -10.69
C THR A 170 42.81 17.31 -11.90
N SER A 171 42.80 18.64 -11.72
CA SER A 171 42.88 19.60 -12.84
C SER A 171 44.26 20.22 -13.10
N ASN A 172 45.32 19.85 -12.37
CA ASN A 172 46.67 20.40 -12.57
C ASN A 172 47.73 19.34 -12.94
N ARG A 173 47.42 18.46 -13.90
CA ARG A 173 48.45 17.65 -14.56
C ARG A 173 48.07 17.36 -16.02
N LYS A 174 48.49 18.27 -16.90
CA LYS A 174 48.93 17.99 -18.28
C LYS A 174 49.80 19.17 -18.72
N LYS A 175 51.11 18.95 -18.67
CA LYS A 175 52.06 19.59 -19.60
C LYS A 175 51.88 18.94 -20.96
#